data_AF-M1B2Y1-F1
#
_entry.id   AF-M1B2Y1-F1
#
_cell.length_a   1.000
_cell.length_b   1.000
_cell.length_c   1.000
_cell.angle_alpha   90.00
_cell.angle_beta   90.00
_cell.angle_gamma   90.00
#
_symmetry.space_group_name_H-M   'P 1'
#
loop_
_entity.id
_entity.type
_entity.pdbx_description
1 polymer ?
#
loop_
_entity_poly.entity_id
_entity_poly.type
_entity_poly.pdbx_seq_one_letter_code
_entity_poly.pdbx_strand_id
1 'polypeptide(L)'
;MELNVQATNTGTVHAIISWWLLQLDEKGTIFYSTAPKWISCPSSMEGFNSSISWSQNWCDHWKQCVWFIPKKGLSLLKDEEVSLLAVHTDTSISYEMKTLSQNLELGQSELSAQKCQITLLPEKIALYSDVNWRCSMLKAIKNAMKQKTPSLCVVVDDSIFLAVALAHLAKGSHVLSLFPGLQEKGAQYLQAVAAANGYSKDHVEVQKMSELLTSQSSQEKVANVTIFLLNLDHDCFLLSLLPYFSMASQIWNVVCLTLYHFLANADDLLFLSRLTC
;
A
#
# COMPACT_ATOMS: atom_id res chain seq x y z
N MET A 1 -8.89 27.96 3.14
CA MET A 1 -10.36 28.14 3.19
C MET A 1 -10.89 27.25 4.30
N GLU A 2 -11.68 27.80 5.21
CA GLU A 2 -12.28 27.03 6.32
C GLU A 2 -13.79 26.86 6.07
N LEU A 3 -14.28 25.64 6.25
CA LEU A 3 -15.68 25.27 6.07
C LEU A 3 -16.17 24.52 7.31
N ASN A 4 -17.24 25.01 7.92
CA ASN A 4 -17.93 24.27 8.97
C ASN A 4 -19.02 23.41 8.34
N VAL A 5 -18.94 22.11 8.59
CA VAL A 5 -19.88 21.12 8.07
C VAL A 5 -20.47 20.31 9.22
N GLN A 6 -21.75 20.00 9.12
CA GLN A 6 -22.45 19.19 10.09
C GLN A 6 -22.48 17.73 9.64
N ALA A 7 -22.10 16.80 10.54
CA ALA A 7 -22.11 15.38 10.24
C ALA A 7 -23.56 14.87 10.04
N THR A 8 -23.86 14.28 8.89
CA THR A 8 -25.20 13.74 8.61
C THR A 8 -25.49 12.43 9.33
N ASN A 9 -24.43 11.73 9.76
CA ASN A 9 -24.49 10.40 10.37
C ASN A 9 -23.34 10.23 11.38
N THR A 10 -23.57 9.40 12.40
CA THR A 10 -22.51 8.93 13.30
C THR A 10 -21.58 7.96 12.57
N GLY A 11 -20.27 8.15 12.70
CA GLY A 11 -19.28 7.29 12.07
C GLY A 11 -17.84 7.77 12.25
N THR A 12 -16.93 7.21 11.47
CA THR A 12 -15.53 7.65 11.43
C THR A 12 -15.17 8.12 10.03
N VAL A 13 -14.66 9.35 9.94
CA VAL A 13 -14.14 9.91 8.70
C VAL A 13 -12.73 9.38 8.47
N HIS A 14 -12.58 8.55 7.43
CA HIS A 14 -11.29 7.97 7.03
C HIS A 14 -10.65 8.70 5.85
N ALA A 15 -11.47 9.37 5.03
CA ALA A 15 -11.00 10.10 3.86
C ALA A 15 -11.96 11.23 3.49
N ILE A 16 -11.43 12.22 2.79
CA ILE A 16 -12.15 13.30 2.13
C ILE A 16 -12.06 13.05 0.63
N ILE A 17 -13.20 13.03 -0.04
CA ILE A 17 -13.28 12.96 -1.50
C ILE A 17 -13.53 14.37 -2.00
N SER A 18 -12.66 14.87 -2.87
CA SER A 18 -12.80 16.19 -3.46
C SER A 18 -12.78 16.14 -5.00
N TRP A 19 -13.45 17.11 -5.58
CA TRP A 19 -13.56 17.32 -7.03
C TRP A 19 -13.74 18.83 -7.26
N TRP A 20 -13.79 19.23 -8.52
CA TRP A 20 -13.92 20.63 -8.89
C TRP A 20 -14.92 20.83 -10.02
N LEU A 21 -15.40 22.06 -10.14
CA LEU A 21 -16.34 22.53 -11.16
C LEU A 21 -15.72 23.77 -11.82
N LEU A 22 -15.54 23.74 -13.13
CA LEU A 22 -15.15 24.91 -13.91
C LEU A 22 -16.36 25.50 -14.59
N GLN A 23 -16.58 26.80 -14.37
CA GLN A 23 -17.49 27.61 -15.15
C GLN A 23 -16.77 28.10 -16.40
N LEU A 24 -17.28 27.76 -17.58
CA LEU A 24 -16.64 28.02 -18.86
C LEU A 24 -17.13 29.29 -19.54
N ASP A 25 -18.22 29.88 -19.05
CA ASP A 25 -18.82 31.09 -19.57
C ASP A 25 -19.11 32.11 -18.45
N GLU A 26 -19.10 33.41 -18.77
CA GLU A 26 -19.37 34.47 -17.78
C GLU A 26 -20.77 34.37 -17.17
N LYS A 27 -21.74 33.82 -17.93
CA LYS A 27 -23.15 33.72 -17.51
C LYS A 27 -23.43 32.55 -16.56
N GLY A 28 -22.48 31.62 -16.39
CA GLY A 28 -22.68 30.45 -15.53
C GLY A 28 -23.73 29.50 -16.08
N THR A 29 -23.71 29.26 -17.40
CA THR A 29 -24.62 28.31 -18.06
C THR A 29 -23.89 27.07 -18.56
N ILE A 30 -22.56 27.15 -18.72
CA ILE A 30 -21.71 26.07 -19.22
C ILE A 30 -20.71 25.70 -18.14
N PHE A 31 -20.77 24.45 -17.69
CA PHE A 31 -19.86 23.93 -16.67
C PHE A 31 -19.19 22.64 -17.12
N TYR A 32 -17.98 22.43 -16.62
CA TYR A 32 -17.31 21.14 -16.60
C TYR A 32 -17.14 20.68 -15.15
N SER A 33 -17.67 19.50 -14.80
CA SER A 33 -17.58 18.94 -13.46
C SER A 33 -16.77 17.65 -13.45
N THR A 34 -15.90 17.50 -12.45
CA THR A 34 -15.27 16.21 -12.13
C THR A 34 -16.02 15.46 -11.01
N ALA A 35 -17.25 15.85 -10.69
CA ALA A 35 -18.03 15.20 -9.63
C ALA A 35 -18.21 13.69 -9.86
N PRO A 36 -18.12 12.85 -8.81
CA PRO A 36 -18.49 11.45 -8.90
C PRO A 36 -19.96 11.26 -9.32
N LYS A 37 -20.26 10.14 -9.97
CA LYS A 37 -21.61 9.82 -10.47
C LYS A 37 -22.71 9.78 -9.40
N TRP A 38 -22.36 9.55 -8.13
CA TRP A 38 -23.31 9.46 -7.02
C TRP A 38 -23.66 10.81 -6.39
N ILE A 39 -22.96 11.89 -6.74
CA ILE A 39 -23.32 13.23 -6.28
C ILE A 39 -24.47 13.73 -7.16
N SER A 40 -25.65 13.88 -6.56
CA SER A 40 -26.80 14.50 -7.23
C SER A 40 -26.52 16.00 -7.40
N CYS A 41 -26.54 16.49 -8.63
CA CYS A 41 -26.52 17.93 -8.88
C CYS A 41 -27.81 18.54 -8.31
N PRO A 42 -27.77 19.68 -7.59
CA PRO A 42 -28.98 20.38 -7.21
C PRO A 42 -29.73 20.79 -8.48
N SER A 43 -30.87 20.16 -8.72
CA SER A 43 -31.82 20.47 -9.81
C SER A 43 -32.50 21.84 -9.64
N SER A 44 -32.07 22.65 -8.67
CA SER A 44 -32.70 23.91 -8.26
C SER A 44 -32.12 25.15 -8.94
N MET A 45 -31.23 25.03 -9.92
CA MET A 45 -30.98 26.13 -10.85
C MET A 45 -31.97 26.05 -12.02
N GLU A 46 -33.11 26.71 -11.86
CA GLU A 46 -34.05 26.98 -12.94
C GLU A 46 -33.29 27.64 -14.12
N GLY A 47 -33.11 26.88 -15.21
CA GLY A 47 -32.31 27.29 -16.37
C GLY A 47 -31.30 26.24 -16.82
N PHE A 48 -31.02 25.21 -16.01
CA PHE A 48 -30.19 24.08 -16.41
C PHE A 48 -30.99 23.16 -17.35
N ASN A 49 -31.06 23.55 -18.63
CA ASN A 49 -31.60 22.69 -19.67
C ASN A 49 -30.89 21.33 -19.57
N SER A 50 -31.70 20.28 -19.59
CA SER A 50 -31.39 18.86 -19.48
C SER A 50 -30.44 18.30 -20.55
N SER A 51 -29.61 19.12 -21.20
CA SER A 51 -28.69 18.70 -22.26
C SER A 51 -27.31 18.29 -21.75
N ILE A 52 -26.96 18.54 -20.49
CA ILE A 52 -25.76 17.95 -19.89
C ILE A 52 -26.16 16.56 -19.40
N SER A 53 -26.09 15.59 -20.32
CA SER A 53 -26.01 14.17 -19.99
C SER A 53 -24.71 13.95 -19.21
N TRP A 54 -24.74 14.18 -17.89
CA TRP A 54 -23.63 13.94 -16.96
C TRP A 54 -23.16 12.47 -16.96
N SER A 55 -23.90 11.59 -17.62
CA SER A 55 -23.64 10.15 -17.74
C SER A 55 -22.61 9.73 -18.81
N GLN A 56 -22.07 10.62 -19.66
CA GLN A 56 -21.31 10.17 -20.84
C GLN A 56 -19.87 10.66 -21.03
N ASN A 57 -19.33 11.54 -20.19
CA ASN A 57 -17.98 12.09 -20.44
C ASN A 57 -16.94 11.51 -19.46
N TRP A 58 -16.72 10.19 -19.54
CA TRP A 58 -15.54 9.60 -18.88
C TRP A 58 -14.28 10.27 -19.44
N CYS A 59 -13.46 10.84 -18.56
CA CYS A 59 -12.21 11.48 -18.90
C CYS A 59 -11.13 10.96 -17.95
N ASP A 60 -10.07 10.34 -18.48
CA ASP A 60 -9.00 9.80 -17.64
C ASP A 60 -8.00 10.88 -17.20
N HIS A 61 -7.92 11.98 -17.95
CA HIS A 61 -6.99 13.07 -17.67
C HIS A 61 -7.37 13.84 -16.39
N TRP A 62 -8.65 13.89 -16.04
CA TRP A 62 -9.16 14.60 -14.87
C TRP A 62 -10.03 13.68 -14.01
N LYS A 63 -9.56 13.41 -12.78
CA LYS A 63 -10.18 12.50 -11.82
C LYS A 63 -10.50 13.20 -10.50
N GLN A 64 -11.21 12.48 -9.64
CA GLN A 64 -11.45 12.90 -8.26
C GLN A 64 -10.21 12.67 -7.41
N CYS A 65 -10.10 13.42 -6.32
CA CYS A 65 -9.03 13.31 -5.35
C CYS A 65 -9.54 12.62 -4.08
N VAL A 66 -8.69 11.80 -3.46
CA VAL A 66 -8.94 11.17 -2.16
C VAL A 66 -7.84 11.60 -1.21
N TRP A 67 -8.21 12.23 -0.11
CA TRP A 67 -7.30 12.64 0.95
C TRP A 67 -7.58 11.84 2.22
N PHE A 68 -6.60 11.05 2.68
CA PHE A 68 -6.78 10.21 3.85
C PHE A 68 -6.62 10.99 5.16
N ILE A 69 -7.48 10.70 6.12
CA ILE A 69 -7.35 11.23 7.48
C ILE A 69 -6.33 10.37 8.24
N PRO A 70 -5.31 10.95 8.90
CA PRO A 70 -4.30 10.20 9.62
C PRO A 70 -4.86 9.29 10.73
N LYS A 71 -4.04 8.33 11.17
CA LYS A 71 -4.30 7.42 12.30
C LYS A 71 -5.59 6.60 12.08
N LYS A 72 -6.51 6.61 13.05
CA LYS A 72 -7.75 5.84 13.04
C LYS A 72 -8.91 6.56 12.34
N GLY A 73 -8.65 7.72 11.75
CA GLY A 73 -9.70 8.62 11.28
C GLY A 73 -10.28 9.49 12.40
N LEU A 74 -11.27 10.29 12.05
CA LEU A 74 -11.98 11.20 12.97
C LEU A 74 -13.37 10.64 13.28
N SER A 75 -13.60 10.21 14.52
CA SER A 75 -14.92 9.77 14.95
C SER A 75 -15.82 10.97 15.22
N LEU A 76 -17.04 10.92 14.66
CA LEU A 76 -18.04 11.97 14.73
C LEU A 76 -19.39 11.38 15.12
N LEU A 77 -20.13 12.12 15.93
CA LEU A 77 -21.54 11.88 16.16
C LEU A 77 -22.38 12.57 15.09
N LYS A 78 -23.56 12.02 14.83
CA LYS A 78 -24.57 12.69 14.02
C LYS A 78 -24.81 14.10 14.58
N ASP A 79 -24.95 15.06 13.68
CA ASP A 79 -25.24 16.46 13.95
C ASP A 79 -24.08 17.23 14.63
N GLU A 80 -22.92 16.58 14.83
CA GLU A 80 -21.68 17.22 15.31
C GLU A 80 -21.10 18.15 14.24
N GLU A 81 -20.64 19.34 14.66
CA GLU A 81 -20.02 20.33 13.77
C GLU A 81 -18.50 20.08 13.66
N VAL A 82 -18.02 20.10 12.43
CA VAL A 82 -16.62 19.85 12.10
C VAL A 82 -16.08 20.99 11.26
N SER A 83 -14.93 21.52 11.66
CA SER A 83 -14.18 22.47 10.83
C SER A 83 -13.27 21.70 9.87
N LEU A 84 -13.48 21.94 8.57
CA LEU A 84 -12.65 21.46 7.49
C LEU A 84 -11.83 22.62 6.94
N LEU A 85 -10.52 22.56 7.15
CA LEU A 85 -9.56 23.50 6.60
C LEU A 85 -8.93 22.93 5.33
N ALA A 86 -9.24 23.53 4.19
CA ALA A 86 -8.52 23.30 2.95
C ALA A 86 -7.34 24.28 2.86
N VAL A 87 -6.12 23.72 2.85
CA VAL A 87 -4.86 24.45 2.66
C VAL A 87 -4.38 24.17 1.25
N HIS A 88 -3.89 25.19 0.56
CA HIS A 88 -3.33 25.01 -0.77
C HIS A 88 -2.06 25.82 -0.95
N THR A 89 -1.21 25.30 -1.82
CA THR A 89 -0.09 26.03 -2.42
C THR A 89 -0.44 26.32 -3.88
N ASP A 90 0.54 26.79 -4.65
CA ASP A 90 0.38 26.98 -6.10
C ASP A 90 0.16 25.65 -6.86
N THR A 91 0.54 24.52 -6.25
CA THR A 91 0.58 23.21 -6.93
C THR A 91 -0.03 22.06 -6.14
N SER A 92 -0.50 22.30 -4.91
CA SER A 92 -1.02 21.25 -4.05
C SER A 92 -2.21 21.72 -3.22
N ILE A 93 -3.07 20.78 -2.85
CA ILE A 93 -4.18 20.99 -1.92
C ILE A 93 -4.09 19.89 -0.86
N SER A 94 -4.23 20.28 0.40
CA SER A 94 -4.31 19.39 1.54
C SER A 94 -5.50 19.76 2.42
N TYR A 95 -5.95 18.81 3.23
CA TYR A 95 -7.09 19.00 4.11
C TYR A 95 -6.71 18.67 5.55
N GLU A 96 -7.11 19.54 6.45
CA GLU A 96 -7.04 19.35 7.89
C GLU A 96 -8.47 19.39 8.45
N MET A 97 -8.79 18.47 9.34
CA MET A 97 -10.12 18.36 9.93
C MET A 97 -10.00 18.43 11.45
N LYS A 98 -10.80 19.27 12.07
CA LYS A 98 -10.80 19.49 13.53
C LYS A 98 -12.23 19.44 14.05
N THR A 99 -12.43 18.69 15.13
CA THR A 99 -13.62 18.86 15.98
C THR A 99 -13.34 19.91 17.05
N LEU A 100 -14.40 20.57 17.52
CA LEU A 100 -14.31 21.46 18.68
C LEU A 100 -13.80 20.74 19.94
N SER A 101 -14.03 19.43 20.04
CA SER A 101 -13.61 18.55 21.13
C SER A 101 -12.11 18.20 21.14
N GLN A 102 -11.41 18.21 19.99
CA GLN A 102 -10.01 17.83 19.89
C GLN A 102 -9.00 18.94 20.20
N ASN A 103 -9.45 20.20 20.31
CA ASN A 103 -8.60 21.33 20.69
C ASN A 103 -8.04 21.23 22.12
N LEU A 104 -8.45 20.23 22.92
CA LEU A 104 -8.01 20.04 24.30
C LEU A 104 -6.90 18.98 24.50
N GLU A 105 -6.61 18.11 23.51
CA GLU A 105 -5.78 16.92 23.72
C GLU A 105 -4.58 16.78 22.76
N LEU A 106 -4.00 17.88 22.27
CA LEU A 106 -2.74 17.82 21.52
C LEU A 106 -1.54 17.79 22.48
N GLY A 107 -1.41 16.70 23.24
CA GLY A 107 -0.34 16.50 24.21
C GLY A 107 0.19 15.07 24.23
N GLN A 108 1.44 14.91 23.80
CA GLN A 108 2.38 13.89 24.31
C GLN A 108 2.39 12.47 23.72
N SER A 109 1.73 12.17 22.58
CA SER A 109 1.87 10.85 21.92
C SER A 109 2.31 10.94 20.45
N GLU A 110 3.19 11.86 20.08
CA GLU A 110 3.64 12.02 18.68
C GLU A 110 5.04 11.48 18.38
N LEU A 111 5.91 11.38 19.39
CA LEU A 111 7.34 11.12 19.14
C LEU A 111 7.75 9.63 19.05
N SER A 112 6.96 8.70 19.60
CA SER A 112 7.34 7.27 19.62
C SER A 112 6.81 6.49 18.39
N ALA A 113 5.65 6.86 17.85
CA ALA A 113 5.03 6.18 16.71
C ALA A 113 5.63 6.56 15.35
N GLN A 114 6.38 7.67 15.27
CA GLN A 114 6.94 8.18 14.02
C GLN A 114 8.19 7.41 13.55
N LYS A 115 8.83 6.62 14.43
CA LYS A 115 10.10 5.94 14.11
C LYS A 115 9.96 4.72 13.18
N CYS A 116 8.80 4.10 13.07
CA CYS A 116 8.61 2.91 12.23
C CYS A 116 7.41 3.09 11.28
N GLN A 117 7.36 4.21 10.55
CA GLN A 117 6.36 4.43 9.51
C GLN A 117 6.94 4.13 8.13
N ILE A 118 6.16 3.44 7.32
CA ILE A 118 6.44 3.17 5.90
C ILE A 118 5.34 3.83 5.05
N THR A 119 5.73 4.29 3.88
CA THR A 119 4.79 4.74 2.85
C THR A 119 4.64 3.62 1.84
N LEU A 120 3.40 3.15 1.66
CA LEU A 120 3.04 2.18 0.63
C LEU A 120 2.12 2.86 -0.37
N LEU A 121 2.16 2.40 -1.61
CA LEU A 121 1.21 2.82 -2.64
C LEU A 121 -0.22 2.39 -2.25
N PRO A 122 -1.26 3.17 -2.61
CA PRO A 122 -2.65 2.83 -2.29
C PRO A 122 -3.05 1.42 -2.71
N GLU A 123 -2.57 0.95 -3.86
CA GLU A 123 -2.82 -0.39 -4.42
C GLU A 123 -2.26 -1.49 -3.50
N LYS A 124 -1.07 -1.26 -2.95
CA LYS A 124 -0.41 -2.20 -2.02
C LYS A 124 -1.10 -2.23 -0.67
N ILE A 125 -1.60 -1.08 -0.19
CA ILE A 125 -2.43 -1.01 1.02
C ILE A 125 -3.73 -1.79 0.81
N ALA A 126 -4.39 -1.58 -0.34
CA ALA A 126 -5.62 -2.29 -0.69
C ALA A 126 -5.39 -3.81 -0.74
N LEU A 127 -4.29 -4.25 -1.36
CA LEU A 127 -3.91 -5.66 -1.42
C LEU A 127 -3.75 -6.29 -0.03
N TYR A 128 -3.03 -5.62 0.87
CA TYR A 128 -2.83 -6.11 2.23
C TYR A 128 -4.12 -6.14 3.05
N SER A 129 -5.08 -5.26 2.73
CA SER A 129 -6.39 -5.26 3.38
C SER A 129 -7.31 -6.39 2.88
N ASP A 130 -7.08 -6.93 1.68
CA ASP A 130 -7.91 -7.98 1.08
C ASP A 130 -7.74 -9.32 1.81
N VAL A 131 -8.81 -9.75 2.49
CA VAL A 131 -8.83 -11.01 3.24
C VAL A 131 -8.73 -12.24 2.34
N ASN A 132 -9.34 -12.22 1.16
CA ASN A 132 -9.35 -13.35 0.24
C ASN A 132 -7.96 -13.54 -0.36
N TRP A 133 -7.30 -12.45 -0.72
CA TRP A 133 -5.92 -12.47 -1.17
C TRP A 133 -5.00 -13.00 -0.08
N ARG A 134 -5.08 -12.47 1.16
CA ARG A 134 -4.26 -12.96 2.29
C ARG A 134 -4.49 -14.43 2.58
N CYS A 135 -5.74 -14.90 2.59
CA CYS A 135 -6.07 -16.31 2.80
C CYS A 135 -5.49 -17.21 1.70
N SER A 136 -5.64 -16.80 0.44
CA SER A 136 -5.09 -17.54 -0.71
C SER A 136 -3.57 -17.62 -0.65
N MET A 137 -2.92 -16.50 -0.32
CA MET A 137 -1.48 -16.41 -0.18
C MET A 137 -0.96 -17.30 0.95
N LEU A 138 -1.57 -17.24 2.14
CA LEU A 138 -1.23 -18.12 3.26
C LEU A 138 -1.42 -19.60 2.91
N LYS A 139 -2.47 -19.95 2.15
CA LYS A 139 -2.71 -21.32 1.70
C LYS A 139 -1.62 -21.79 0.73
N ALA A 140 -1.21 -20.94 -0.21
CA ALA A 140 -0.14 -21.23 -1.16
C ALA A 140 1.19 -21.48 -0.43
N ILE A 141 1.58 -20.58 0.49
CA ILE A 141 2.79 -20.71 1.31
C ILE A 141 2.74 -22.02 2.12
N LYS A 142 1.63 -22.27 2.83
CA LYS A 142 1.46 -23.52 3.59
C LYS A 142 1.61 -24.76 2.72
N ASN A 143 1.06 -24.75 1.51
CA ASN A 143 1.13 -25.90 0.60
C ASN A 143 2.54 -26.11 0.04
N ALA A 144 3.27 -25.05 -0.27
CA ALA A 144 4.67 -25.15 -0.67
C ALA A 144 5.53 -25.75 0.45
N MET A 145 5.29 -25.30 1.69
CA MET A 145 6.01 -25.79 2.87
C MET A 145 5.66 -27.21 3.32
N LYS A 146 4.54 -27.79 2.85
CA LYS A 146 4.20 -29.19 3.19
C LYS A 146 5.14 -30.19 2.52
N GLN A 147 5.75 -29.81 1.39
CA GLN A 147 6.59 -30.71 0.62
C GLN A 147 7.97 -30.87 1.27
N LYS A 148 8.51 -29.78 1.84
CA LYS A 148 9.76 -29.75 2.62
C LYS A 148 9.72 -28.63 3.64
N THR A 149 10.36 -28.82 4.80
CA THR A 149 10.63 -27.76 5.77
C THR A 149 11.97 -27.10 5.45
N PRO A 150 12.00 -25.90 4.84
CA PRO A 150 13.26 -25.25 4.52
C PRO A 150 14.00 -24.83 5.79
N SER A 151 15.33 -24.76 5.77
CA SER A 151 16.09 -24.15 6.86
C SER A 151 16.15 -22.62 6.71
N LEU A 152 16.00 -22.11 5.48
CA LEU A 152 16.02 -20.69 5.13
C LEU A 152 14.94 -20.37 4.09
N CYS A 153 14.16 -19.31 4.35
CA CYS A 153 13.21 -18.70 3.41
C CYS A 153 13.69 -17.29 3.04
N VAL A 154 13.68 -16.95 1.75
CA VAL A 154 14.17 -15.65 1.29
C VAL A 154 13.04 -14.89 0.58
N VAL A 155 12.79 -13.65 1.01
CA VAL A 155 11.83 -12.72 0.39
C VAL A 155 12.62 -11.69 -0.41
N VAL A 156 12.44 -11.72 -1.73
CA VAL A 156 13.23 -10.92 -2.67
C VAL A 156 12.38 -9.80 -3.30
N ASP A 157 11.57 -9.15 -2.48
CA ASP A 157 10.74 -8.02 -2.86
C ASP A 157 10.53 -7.07 -1.67
N ASP A 158 9.68 -6.06 -1.84
CA ASP A 158 9.26 -5.16 -0.78
C ASP A 158 8.04 -5.67 0.01
N SER A 159 7.79 -6.98 0.04
CA SER A 159 6.58 -7.54 0.62
C SER A 159 6.72 -7.88 2.10
N ILE A 160 6.31 -6.93 2.93
CA ILE A 160 6.24 -7.11 4.38
C ILE A 160 5.29 -8.26 4.74
N PHE A 161 4.17 -8.38 4.02
CA PHE A 161 3.23 -9.47 4.26
C PHE A 161 3.87 -10.85 4.12
N LEU A 162 4.68 -11.06 3.07
CA LEU A 162 5.32 -12.35 2.83
C LEU A 162 6.35 -12.68 3.91
N ALA A 163 7.18 -11.71 4.31
CA ALA A 163 8.15 -11.89 5.38
C ALA A 163 7.46 -12.26 6.71
N VAL A 164 6.38 -11.59 7.06
CA VAL A 164 5.59 -11.88 8.28
C VAL A 164 4.87 -13.22 8.19
N ALA A 165 4.29 -13.55 7.02
CA ALA A 165 3.61 -14.81 6.79
C ALA A 165 4.57 -16.00 6.91
N LEU A 166 5.77 -15.89 6.34
CA LEU A 166 6.82 -16.90 6.48
C LEU A 166 7.28 -17.01 7.93
N ALA A 167 7.51 -15.89 8.62
CA ALA A 167 7.88 -15.90 10.04
C ALA A 167 6.85 -16.66 10.88
N HIS A 168 5.56 -16.48 10.58
CA HIS A 168 4.47 -17.17 11.27
C HIS A 168 4.39 -18.67 10.96
N LEU A 169 4.51 -19.02 9.68
CA LEU A 169 4.27 -20.39 9.19
C LEU A 169 5.51 -21.28 9.32
N ALA A 170 6.69 -20.71 9.18
CA ALA A 170 7.98 -21.39 9.10
C ALA A 170 8.74 -21.30 10.42
N LYS A 171 8.12 -21.73 11.53
CA LYS A 171 8.65 -21.57 12.90
C LYS A 171 10.02 -22.24 13.17
N GLY A 172 10.54 -23.04 12.25
CA GLY A 172 11.88 -23.65 12.32
C GLY A 172 12.83 -23.19 11.22
N SER A 173 12.42 -22.22 10.41
CA SER A 173 13.18 -21.71 9.27
C SER A 173 13.59 -20.26 9.56
N HIS A 174 14.83 -19.90 9.24
CA HIS A 174 15.24 -18.51 9.24
C HIS A 174 14.57 -17.78 8.08
N VAL A 175 14.04 -16.57 8.30
CA VAL A 175 13.41 -15.75 7.26
C VAL A 175 14.28 -14.54 6.97
N LEU A 176 14.76 -14.45 5.73
CA LEU A 176 15.56 -13.35 5.23
C LEU A 176 14.73 -12.48 4.27
N SER A 177 14.66 -11.18 4.51
CA SER A 177 13.99 -10.23 3.60
C SER A 177 15.00 -9.23 3.01
N LEU A 178 14.83 -8.85 1.74
CA LEU A 178 15.81 -7.99 1.03
C LEU A 178 15.35 -6.55 0.81
N PHE A 179 14.04 -6.27 0.75
CA PHE A 179 13.47 -4.92 0.66
C PHE A 179 14.21 -3.93 -0.28
N PRO A 180 14.31 -4.21 -1.59
CA PRO A 180 15.08 -3.38 -2.52
C PRO A 180 14.59 -1.92 -2.59
N GLY A 181 13.29 -1.66 -2.46
CA GLY A 181 12.71 -0.31 -2.47
C GLY A 181 12.42 0.27 -1.09
N LEU A 182 11.94 -0.55 -0.13
CA LEU A 182 11.67 -0.10 1.24
C LEU A 182 12.95 0.11 2.07
N GLN A 183 14.02 -0.59 1.73
CA GLN A 183 15.36 -0.46 2.32
C GLN A 183 15.31 -0.47 3.87
N GLU A 184 16.08 0.42 4.51
CA GLU A 184 16.20 0.48 5.98
C GLU A 184 14.87 0.77 6.68
N LYS A 185 13.97 1.56 6.06
CA LYS A 185 12.64 1.81 6.63
C LYS A 185 11.80 0.53 6.66
N GLY A 186 11.90 -0.29 5.61
CA GLY A 186 11.31 -1.63 5.59
C GLY A 186 11.88 -2.51 6.69
N ALA A 187 13.21 -2.48 6.88
CA ALA A 187 13.89 -3.26 7.92
C ALA A 187 13.41 -2.90 9.33
N GLN A 188 13.40 -1.60 9.64
CA GLN A 188 12.94 -1.08 10.93
C GLN A 188 11.46 -1.42 11.17
N TYR A 189 10.62 -1.32 10.13
CA TYR A 189 9.21 -1.69 10.21
C TYR A 189 9.02 -3.19 10.47
N LEU A 190 9.69 -4.05 9.69
CA LEU A 190 9.58 -5.49 9.87
C LEU A 190 10.09 -5.93 11.24
N GLN A 191 11.17 -5.34 11.74
CA GLN A 191 11.67 -5.61 13.09
C GLN A 191 10.67 -5.21 14.17
N ALA A 192 10.00 -4.06 14.02
CA ALA A 192 8.95 -3.63 14.94
C ALA A 192 7.74 -4.59 14.90
N VAL A 193 7.33 -5.02 13.70
CA VAL A 193 6.26 -6.02 13.54
C VAL A 193 6.66 -7.36 14.14
N ALA A 194 7.90 -7.81 13.95
CA ALA A 194 8.40 -9.06 14.50
C ALA A 194 8.39 -9.05 16.03
N ALA A 195 8.89 -7.97 16.64
CA ALA A 195 8.85 -7.77 18.08
C ALA A 195 7.42 -7.76 18.63
N ALA A 196 6.49 -7.06 17.95
CA ALA A 196 5.09 -7.00 18.36
C ALA A 196 4.36 -8.36 18.26
N ASN A 197 4.83 -9.26 17.40
CA ASN A 197 4.29 -10.62 17.24
C ASN A 197 5.06 -11.69 18.02
N GLY A 198 6.08 -11.31 18.80
CA GLY A 198 6.88 -12.23 19.61
C GLY A 198 7.82 -13.12 18.81
N TYR A 199 8.22 -12.72 17.59
CA TYR A 199 9.24 -13.43 16.82
C TYR A 199 10.64 -13.08 17.36
N SER A 200 11.53 -14.08 17.46
CA SER A 200 12.93 -13.84 17.82
C SER A 200 13.64 -13.01 16.74
N LYS A 201 14.63 -12.20 17.13
CA LYS A 201 15.49 -11.50 16.17
C LYS A 201 16.24 -12.46 15.26
N ASP A 202 16.55 -13.66 15.74
CA ASP A 202 17.22 -14.70 14.96
C ASP A 202 16.28 -15.41 13.96
N HIS A 203 14.97 -15.12 14.05
CA HIS A 203 13.95 -15.73 13.19
C HIS A 203 13.68 -14.92 11.92
N VAL A 204 13.83 -13.59 12.01
CA VAL A 204 13.54 -12.66 10.90
C VAL A 204 14.68 -11.66 10.78
N GLU A 205 15.42 -11.75 9.68
CA GLU A 205 16.52 -10.86 9.35
C GLU A 205 16.21 -10.06 8.07
N VAL A 206 16.74 -8.85 8.01
CA VAL A 206 16.72 -8.02 6.80
C VAL A 206 18.15 -7.72 6.40
N GLN A 207 18.49 -8.06 5.16
CA GLN A 207 19.84 -7.90 4.63
C GLN A 207 19.80 -7.18 3.29
N LYS A 208 20.83 -6.40 2.96
CA LYS A 208 20.93 -5.83 1.63
C LYS A 208 21.30 -6.91 0.62
N MET A 209 20.74 -6.82 -0.58
CA MET A 209 21.10 -7.71 -1.70
C MET A 209 22.62 -7.81 -1.92
N SER A 210 23.35 -6.68 -1.80
CA SER A 210 24.81 -6.65 -1.95
C SER A 210 25.58 -7.43 -0.87
N GLU A 211 25.03 -7.54 0.33
CA GLU A 211 25.63 -8.26 1.45
C GLU A 211 25.39 -9.77 1.34
N LEU A 212 24.22 -10.15 0.81
CA LEU A 212 23.91 -11.54 0.46
C LEU A 212 24.87 -12.08 -0.62
N LEU A 213 25.23 -11.24 -1.61
CA LEU A 213 26.16 -11.60 -2.68
C LEU A 213 27.62 -11.69 -2.22
N THR A 214 28.03 -10.89 -1.22
CA THR A 214 29.42 -10.87 -0.74
C THR A 214 29.71 -11.94 0.33
N SER A 215 28.75 -12.23 1.19
CA SER A 215 28.86 -13.25 2.26
C SER A 215 28.97 -14.70 1.75
N GLN A 216 28.55 -14.97 0.51
CA GLN A 216 28.55 -16.30 -0.10
C GLN A 216 29.75 -16.57 -1.02
N SER A 217 30.71 -15.63 -1.11
CA SER A 217 32.00 -15.88 -1.79
C SER A 217 32.87 -16.92 -1.06
N SER A 218 32.50 -17.32 0.16
CA SER A 218 33.00 -18.51 0.86
C SER A 218 32.01 -19.69 0.71
N GLN A 219 32.44 -20.72 -0.01
CA GLN A 219 31.67 -21.84 -0.59
C GLN A 219 30.91 -22.80 0.37
N GLU A 220 30.65 -22.48 1.63
CA GLU A 220 30.05 -23.42 2.58
C GLU A 220 28.79 -22.87 3.26
N LYS A 221 27.64 -23.52 2.99
CA LYS A 221 26.33 -23.48 3.67
C LYS A 221 25.14 -22.92 2.88
N VAL A 222 24.83 -23.51 1.73
CA VAL A 222 23.48 -23.39 1.12
C VAL A 222 23.00 -24.79 0.74
N ALA A 223 22.88 -25.67 1.74
CA ALA A 223 22.14 -26.91 1.61
C ALA A 223 20.82 -26.71 2.38
N ASN A 224 19.67 -26.80 1.70
CA ASN A 224 18.29 -26.62 2.20
C ASN A 224 17.69 -25.20 2.16
N VAL A 225 17.98 -24.41 1.11
CA VAL A 225 17.29 -23.12 0.87
C VAL A 225 16.17 -23.32 -0.11
N THR A 226 14.92 -23.08 0.31
CA THR A 226 13.76 -23.29 -0.54
C THR A 226 12.56 -22.51 -0.04
N ILE A 227 12.44 -21.30 -0.55
CA ILE A 227 11.22 -20.61 -0.98
C ILE A 227 11.67 -19.18 -1.24
N PHE A 228 11.77 -18.80 -2.52
CA PHE A 228 11.83 -17.40 -2.92
C PHE A 228 10.39 -16.94 -3.14
N LEU A 229 9.91 -15.99 -2.35
CA LEU A 229 8.62 -15.36 -2.64
C LEU A 229 8.88 -14.03 -3.32
N LEU A 230 8.42 -13.95 -4.56
CA LEU A 230 8.27 -12.71 -5.30
C LEU A 230 6.77 -12.45 -5.38
N ASN A 231 6.27 -11.42 -4.69
CA ASN A 231 4.97 -10.88 -4.97
C ASN A 231 5.09 -10.04 -6.25
N LEU A 232 4.63 -10.60 -7.35
CA LEU A 232 4.62 -9.95 -8.65
C LEU A 232 3.42 -9.01 -8.75
N ASP A 233 3.43 -7.96 -7.93
CA ASP A 233 2.61 -6.78 -8.16
C ASP A 233 3.54 -5.64 -8.55
N HIS A 234 3.24 -5.08 -9.74
CA HIS A 234 3.62 -3.82 -10.41
C HIS A 234 4.91 -3.05 -10.11
N ASP A 235 5.51 -3.16 -8.93
CA ASP A 235 6.55 -2.25 -8.43
C ASP A 235 7.79 -2.96 -7.90
N CYS A 236 8.03 -4.23 -8.26
CA CYS A 236 9.25 -4.91 -7.82
C CYS A 236 10.53 -4.16 -8.25
N PHE A 237 10.49 -3.33 -9.30
CA PHE A 237 11.55 -2.40 -9.65
C PHE A 237 10.93 -1.14 -10.28
N LEU A 238 11.44 0.05 -9.92
CA LEU A 238 11.05 1.40 -10.38
C LEU A 238 11.04 1.64 -11.92
N LEU A 239 11.06 0.58 -12.75
CA LEU A 239 11.18 0.63 -14.22
C LEU A 239 10.03 -0.06 -14.98
N SER A 240 9.03 -0.65 -14.33
CA SER A 240 7.89 -1.28 -15.04
C SER A 240 6.65 -0.38 -15.11
N LEU A 241 6.55 0.41 -16.19
CA LEU A 241 5.35 1.20 -16.53
C LEU A 241 4.18 0.35 -17.08
N LEU A 242 4.35 -0.97 -17.22
CA LEU A 242 3.33 -1.86 -17.78
C LEU A 242 3.23 -3.17 -16.96
N PRO A 243 2.00 -3.67 -16.68
CA PRO A 243 1.77 -4.92 -15.93
C PRO A 243 2.50 -6.13 -16.54
N TYR A 244 2.53 -6.19 -17.88
CA TYR A 244 3.03 -7.34 -18.63
C TYR A 244 4.55 -7.35 -18.84
N PHE A 245 5.21 -6.19 -18.79
CA PHE A 245 6.67 -6.11 -18.94
C PHE A 245 7.43 -6.54 -17.67
N SER A 246 6.75 -6.53 -16.52
CA SER A 246 7.26 -7.04 -15.25
C SER A 246 7.52 -8.56 -15.29
N MET A 247 6.69 -9.32 -16.00
CA MET A 247 6.51 -10.75 -15.70
C MET A 247 7.55 -11.72 -16.29
N ALA A 248 8.31 -11.33 -17.32
CA ALA A 248 9.26 -12.25 -17.96
C ALA A 248 10.68 -11.68 -18.04
N SER A 249 10.86 -10.45 -18.55
CA SER A 249 12.20 -9.90 -18.78
C SER A 249 12.90 -9.44 -17.51
N GLN A 250 12.19 -8.79 -16.58
CA GLN A 250 12.81 -8.27 -15.35
C GLN A 250 12.97 -9.36 -14.28
N ILE A 251 12.00 -10.27 -14.18
CA ILE A 251 12.15 -11.52 -13.40
C ILE A 251 13.37 -12.26 -13.92
N TRP A 252 13.43 -12.57 -15.22
CA TRP A 252 14.58 -13.28 -15.79
C TRP A 252 15.90 -12.54 -15.54
N ASN A 253 15.94 -11.21 -15.59
CA ASN A 253 17.18 -10.49 -15.31
C ASN A 253 17.59 -10.56 -13.82
N VAL A 254 16.70 -10.36 -12.86
CA VAL A 254 17.07 -10.41 -11.43
C VAL A 254 17.29 -11.85 -10.97
N VAL A 255 16.42 -12.76 -11.38
CA VAL A 255 16.49 -14.20 -11.10
C VAL A 255 17.72 -14.80 -11.81
N CYS A 256 17.89 -14.60 -13.12
CA CYS A 256 18.96 -15.25 -13.88
C CYS A 256 20.30 -14.48 -13.97
N LEU A 257 20.39 -13.19 -13.64
CA LEU A 257 21.70 -12.49 -13.58
C LEU A 257 22.17 -12.22 -12.15
N THR A 258 21.25 -11.91 -11.22
CA THR A 258 21.64 -11.53 -9.84
C THR A 258 21.55 -12.71 -8.87
N LEU A 259 20.57 -13.60 -9.05
CA LEU A 259 20.35 -14.75 -8.17
C LEU A 259 20.71 -16.09 -8.81
N TYR A 260 21.35 -16.11 -9.97
CA TYR A 260 21.67 -17.35 -10.69
C TYR A 260 22.38 -18.39 -9.81
N HIS A 261 23.40 -17.97 -9.07
CA HIS A 261 24.12 -18.83 -8.14
C HIS A 261 23.28 -19.27 -6.94
N PHE A 262 22.30 -18.46 -6.52
CA PHE A 262 21.34 -18.78 -5.47
C PHE A 262 20.30 -19.80 -5.93
N LEU A 263 19.76 -19.62 -7.14
CA LEU A 263 18.71 -20.46 -7.71
C LEU A 263 19.25 -21.79 -8.23
N ALA A 264 20.49 -21.82 -8.71
CA ALA A 264 21.17 -23.06 -9.08
C ALA A 264 21.31 -24.04 -7.90
N ASN A 265 21.27 -23.54 -6.66
CA ASN A 265 21.33 -24.31 -5.43
C ASN A 265 20.00 -24.35 -4.65
N ALA A 266 18.90 -23.86 -5.24
CA ALA A 266 17.59 -23.84 -4.60
C ALA A 266 16.86 -25.19 -4.82
N ASP A 267 16.37 -25.83 -3.75
CA ASP A 267 15.68 -27.12 -3.90
C ASP A 267 14.23 -26.96 -4.41
N ASP A 268 13.53 -25.86 -4.12
CA ASP A 268 12.28 -25.46 -4.77
C ASP A 268 12.15 -23.91 -4.85
N LEU A 269 11.42 -23.45 -5.88
CA LEU A 269 11.22 -22.04 -6.19
C LEU A 269 9.71 -21.74 -6.30
N LEU A 270 9.19 -20.83 -5.45
CA LEU A 270 7.76 -20.53 -5.42
C LEU A 270 7.47 -19.12 -5.96
N PHE A 271 7.23 -19.01 -7.25
CA PHE A 271 6.69 -17.77 -7.82
C PHE A 271 5.22 -17.62 -7.43
N LEU A 272 4.91 -16.54 -6.69
CA LEU A 272 3.54 -16.17 -6.37
C LEU A 272 3.14 -15.01 -7.28
N SER A 273 2.72 -15.36 -8.50
CA SER A 273 2.11 -14.39 -9.42
C SER A 273 0.62 -14.23 -9.12
N ARG A 274 0.10 -13.03 -9.34
CA ARG A 274 -1.33 -12.82 -9.46
C ARG A 274 -1.79 -13.54 -10.73
N LEU A 275 -2.51 -14.65 -10.60
CA LEU A 275 -3.34 -15.17 -11.68
C LEU A 275 -4.51 -14.19 -11.83
N THR A 276 -4.32 -13.15 -12.65
CA THR A 276 -5.44 -12.33 -13.10
C THR A 276 -6.29 -13.17 -14.04
N CYS A 277 -7.51 -13.52 -13.62
CA CYS A 277 -8.57 -13.92 -14.55
C CYS A 277 -9.07 -12.70 -15.32
#